data_AF-A0A0Q4DFX1-F1
#
_entry.id   AF-A0A0Q4DFX1-F1
#
_cell.length_a   1.000
_cell.length_b   1.000
_cell.length_c   1.000
_cell.angle_alpha   90.00
_cell.angle_beta   90.00
_cell.angle_gamma   90.00
#
_symmetry.space_group_name_H-M   'P 1'
#
loop_
_entity.id
_entity.type
_entity.pdbx_description
1 polymer ?
#
loop_
_entity_poly.entity_id
_entity_poly.type
_entity_poly.pdbx_seq_one_letter_code
_entity_poly.pdbx_strand_id
1 'polypeptide(L)'
;MARNNRKPALDAPRGRTGVLAPRAPQPSRDRFGRFTEWVARAMGTPTFLLSLTLFCVVWMGWNSIAPDELRFDSAAIGFTALTLVLSLQASYAAPLILLAQNRQDDRDRVQIEQDRQRAERNLADTEYLAREIVALRMAVRDLTDEVITKDTLRAELRAALERLDADDDAPRAESGRADAPRGDLRRGTHTEPARPGS
;
A
#
# COMPACT_ATOMS: atom_id res chain seq x y z
N MET A 1 46.05 -48.98 14.56
CA MET A 1 45.94 -47.50 14.70
C MET A 1 45.55 -46.90 13.36
N ALA A 2 44.29 -46.48 13.20
CA ALA A 2 43.79 -45.83 11.99
C ALA A 2 43.25 -44.44 12.36
N ARG A 3 43.86 -43.40 11.80
CA ARG A 3 43.42 -41.99 11.95
C ARG A 3 42.17 -41.79 11.11
N ASN A 4 41.02 -41.59 11.77
CA ASN A 4 39.80 -41.22 11.08
C ASN A 4 39.73 -39.69 10.91
N ASN A 5 40.07 -39.26 9.70
CA ASN A 5 39.99 -37.89 9.21
C ASN A 5 38.52 -37.49 9.02
N ARG A 6 37.92 -36.75 9.97
CA ARG A 6 36.61 -36.13 9.78
C ARG A 6 36.80 -34.73 9.20
N LYS A 7 36.50 -34.59 7.91
CA LYS A 7 36.35 -33.32 7.21
C LYS A 7 35.25 -32.49 7.90
N PRO A 8 35.44 -31.18 8.14
CA PRO A 8 34.36 -30.31 8.59
C PRO A 8 33.39 -30.07 7.43
N ALA A 9 32.12 -30.41 7.62
CA ALA A 9 31.07 -30.14 6.65
C ALA A 9 30.87 -28.61 6.53
N LEU A 10 31.11 -28.10 5.33
CA LEU A 10 30.85 -26.72 4.92
C LEU A 10 29.39 -26.58 4.54
N ASP A 11 28.50 -26.58 5.53
CA ASP A 11 27.11 -26.21 5.30
C ASP A 11 26.54 -25.51 6.54
N ALA A 12 26.78 -24.21 6.61
CA ALA A 12 26.07 -23.32 7.50
C ALA A 12 25.62 -22.12 6.67
N PRO A 13 24.31 -21.90 6.48
CA PRO A 13 23.83 -20.74 5.76
C PRO A 13 24.25 -19.49 6.53
N ARG A 14 24.95 -18.58 5.84
CA ARG A 14 25.31 -17.25 6.37
C ARG A 14 24.05 -16.42 6.55
N GLY A 15 23.37 -16.65 7.67
CA GLY A 15 22.27 -15.83 8.18
C GLY A 15 22.80 -14.62 8.92
N ARG A 16 22.79 -13.48 8.23
CA ARG A 16 22.47 -12.13 8.73
C ARG A 16 22.78 -11.89 10.22
N THR A 17 23.89 -11.22 10.48
CA THR A 17 24.30 -10.62 11.75
C THR A 17 23.15 -9.79 12.34
N GLY A 18 22.35 -10.44 13.18
CA GLY A 18 21.31 -9.80 13.97
C GLY A 18 21.98 -9.05 15.12
N VAL A 19 21.99 -7.72 15.01
CA VAL A 19 22.25 -6.81 16.12
C VAL A 19 21.07 -6.95 17.10
N LEU A 20 21.14 -7.95 17.97
CA LEU A 20 20.25 -8.11 19.11
C LEU A 20 21.12 -8.20 20.37
N ALA A 21 21.71 -7.06 20.73
CA ALA A 21 22.14 -6.88 22.11
C ALA A 21 20.88 -6.89 22.99
N PRO A 22 20.80 -7.71 24.05
CA PRO A 22 19.68 -7.66 24.97
C PRO A 22 19.72 -6.30 25.67
N ARG A 23 18.72 -5.47 25.39
CA ARG A 23 18.53 -4.17 26.05
C ARG A 23 18.35 -4.44 27.54
N ALA A 24 19.38 -4.13 28.33
CA ALA A 24 19.32 -4.19 29.78
C ALA A 24 18.05 -3.47 30.30
N PRO A 25 17.28 -4.07 31.22
CA PRO A 25 16.11 -3.42 31.79
C PRO A 25 16.61 -2.23 32.61
N GLN A 26 16.45 -1.01 32.11
CA GLN A 26 16.84 0.19 32.84
C GLN A 26 15.93 0.37 34.06
N PRO A 27 16.43 0.20 35.30
CA PRO A 27 15.64 0.39 36.50
C PRO A 27 15.69 1.88 36.86
N SER A 28 14.60 2.61 36.61
CA SER A 28 14.24 3.92 37.24
C SER A 28 13.23 4.74 36.41
N ARG A 29 12.97 4.38 35.15
CA ARG A 29 12.12 5.17 34.23
C ARG A 29 10.60 5.07 34.49
N ASP A 30 10.21 4.23 35.44
CA ASP A 30 8.82 3.79 35.64
C ASP A 30 8.00 4.72 36.57
N ARG A 31 8.65 5.46 37.47
CA ARG A 31 7.96 6.45 38.35
C ARG A 31 7.79 7.79 37.64
N PHE A 32 8.85 8.30 37.04
CA PHE A 32 8.79 9.51 36.21
C PHE A 32 7.92 9.29 34.96
N GLY A 33 7.99 8.11 34.32
CA GLY A 33 7.14 7.75 33.19
C GLY A 33 5.65 7.78 33.52
N ARG A 34 5.24 7.12 34.62
CA ARG A 34 3.84 7.14 35.08
C ARG A 34 3.37 8.53 35.52
N PHE A 35 4.23 9.31 36.15
CA PHE A 35 3.91 10.71 36.50
C PHE A 35 3.70 11.55 35.24
N THR A 36 4.57 11.45 34.25
CA THR A 36 4.40 12.16 32.97
C THR A 36 3.17 11.71 32.20
N GLU A 37 2.81 10.42 32.22
CA GLU A 37 1.59 9.91 31.60
C GLU A 37 0.32 10.42 32.30
N TRP A 38 0.33 10.47 33.63
CA TRP A 38 -0.75 11.07 34.42
C TRP A 38 -0.88 12.56 34.14
N VAL A 39 0.23 13.31 34.12
CA VAL A 39 0.24 14.74 33.79
C VAL A 39 -0.27 14.98 32.37
N ALA A 40 0.16 14.19 31.39
CA ALA A 40 -0.31 14.30 30.00
C ALA A 40 -1.82 14.04 29.87
N ARG A 41 -2.34 13.04 30.60
CA ARG A 41 -3.78 12.75 30.63
C ARG A 41 -4.57 13.81 31.42
N ALA A 42 -3.96 14.40 32.45
CA ALA A 42 -4.56 15.47 33.26
C ALA A 42 -4.68 16.79 32.48
N MET A 43 -3.66 17.21 31.72
CA MET A 43 -3.68 18.47 30.98
C MET A 43 -4.78 18.56 29.90
N GLY A 44 -5.21 17.42 29.34
CA GLY A 44 -6.23 17.37 28.29
C GLY A 44 -7.68 17.21 28.77
N THR A 45 -7.91 17.04 30.07
CA THR A 45 -9.25 16.71 30.59
C THR A 45 -9.85 17.89 31.36
N PRO A 46 -11.12 18.28 31.13
CA PRO A 46 -11.77 19.39 31.86
C PRO A 46 -11.83 19.17 33.38
N THR A 47 -11.68 17.93 33.84
CA THR A 47 -11.61 17.57 35.26
C THR A 47 -10.40 18.17 35.96
N PHE A 48 -9.27 18.39 35.28
CA PHE A 48 -8.09 19.02 35.88
C PHE A 48 -8.37 20.47 36.26
N LEU A 49 -8.93 21.24 35.33
CA LEU A 49 -9.33 22.62 35.57
C LEU A 49 -10.35 22.71 36.72
N LEU A 50 -11.35 21.85 36.72
CA LEU A 50 -12.34 21.78 37.81
C LEU A 50 -11.69 21.49 39.18
N SER A 51 -10.75 20.54 39.24
CA SER A 51 -10.06 20.20 40.49
C SER A 51 -9.17 21.36 41.00
N LEU A 52 -8.49 22.07 40.09
CA LEU A 52 -7.67 23.24 40.41
C LEU A 52 -8.53 24.40 40.91
N THR A 53 -9.66 24.68 40.23
CA THR A 53 -10.63 25.68 40.68
C THR A 53 -11.19 25.34 42.04
N LEU A 54 -11.58 24.08 42.27
CA LEU A 54 -12.08 23.62 43.57
C LEU A 54 -11.03 23.81 44.68
N PHE A 55 -9.77 23.45 44.40
CA PHE A 55 -8.67 23.66 45.34
C PHE A 55 -8.52 25.14 45.72
N CYS A 56 -8.53 26.05 44.75
CA CYS A 56 -8.46 27.49 45.01
C CYS A 56 -9.65 27.97 45.87
N VAL A 57 -10.87 27.53 45.55
CA VAL A 57 -12.08 27.91 46.30
C VAL A 57 -12.03 27.40 47.74
N VAL A 58 -11.62 26.13 47.94
CA VAL A 58 -11.49 25.54 49.28
C VAL A 58 -10.40 26.24 50.08
N TRP A 59 -9.26 26.55 49.47
CA TRP A 59 -8.17 27.28 50.12
C TRP A 59 -8.58 28.69 50.57
N MET A 60 -9.27 29.40 49.68
CA MET A 60 -9.79 30.74 49.94
C MET A 60 -10.83 30.71 51.07
N GLY A 61 -11.75 29.73 51.03
CA GLY A 61 -12.76 29.52 52.07
C GLY A 61 -12.14 29.17 53.43
N TRP A 62 -11.17 28.25 53.46
CA TRP A 62 -10.46 27.86 54.69
C TRP A 62 -9.77 29.06 55.34
N ASN A 63 -8.99 29.83 54.58
CA ASN A 63 -8.28 31.00 55.10
C ASN A 63 -9.18 32.22 55.40
N SER A 64 -10.42 32.23 54.88
CA SER A 64 -11.40 33.27 55.18
C SER A 64 -12.24 33.00 56.43
N ILE A 65 -12.47 31.73 56.77
CA ILE A 65 -13.33 31.31 57.90
C ILE A 65 -12.50 30.94 59.14
N ALA A 66 -11.22 30.60 58.97
CA ALA A 66 -10.32 30.28 60.08
C ALA A 66 -10.03 31.49 61.01
N PRO A 67 -9.90 31.29 62.34
CA PRO A 67 -9.51 32.33 63.29
C PRO A 67 -8.13 32.93 62.97
N ASP A 68 -7.92 34.22 63.26
CA ASP A 68 -6.71 34.98 62.90
C ASP A 68 -5.37 34.34 63.32
N GLU A 69 -5.37 33.54 64.39
CA GLU A 69 -4.18 32.84 64.89
C GLU A 69 -3.74 31.64 63.99
N LEU A 70 -4.61 31.14 63.11
CA LEU A 70 -4.35 30.00 62.21
C LEU A 70 -4.39 30.39 60.72
N ARG A 71 -4.58 31.68 60.41
CA ARG A 71 -4.63 32.19 59.03
C ARG A 71 -3.21 32.35 58.48
N PHE A 72 -2.74 31.34 57.78
CA PHE A 72 -1.46 31.40 57.05
C PHE A 72 -1.52 32.29 55.80
N ASP A 73 -2.70 32.44 55.17
CA ASP A 73 -2.88 33.19 53.92
C ASP A 73 -4.10 34.12 54.01
N SER A 74 -3.94 35.26 54.69
CA SER A 74 -5.06 36.16 55.01
C SER A 74 -5.66 36.83 53.76
N ALA A 75 -6.99 36.95 53.73
CA ALA A 75 -7.70 37.63 52.63
C ALA A 75 -7.32 39.11 52.48
N ALA A 76 -6.85 39.75 53.56
CA ALA A 76 -6.45 41.16 53.57
C ALA A 76 -5.21 41.46 52.69
N ILE A 77 -4.34 40.46 52.48
CA ILE A 77 -3.14 40.57 51.62
C ILE A 77 -3.37 39.93 50.24
N GLY A 78 -4.62 39.57 49.90
CA GLY A 78 -4.97 39.04 48.58
C GLY A 78 -4.46 37.63 48.29
N PHE A 79 -4.34 36.77 49.31
CA PHE A 79 -3.86 35.38 49.17
C PHE A 79 -2.45 35.29 48.55
N THR A 80 -1.50 36.00 49.17
CA THR A 80 -0.11 36.05 48.69
C THR A 80 0.52 34.65 48.63
N ALA A 81 0.23 33.76 49.58
CA ALA A 81 0.81 32.41 49.57
C ALA A 81 0.27 31.58 48.40
N LEU A 82 -1.04 31.62 48.16
CA LEU A 82 -1.64 30.99 46.98
C LEU A 82 -1.01 31.49 45.68
N THR A 83 -0.82 32.81 45.57
CA THR A 83 -0.22 33.44 44.38
C THR A 83 1.22 33.02 44.16
N LEU A 84 2.02 32.94 45.22
CA LEU A 84 3.40 32.45 45.16
C LEU A 84 3.44 30.99 44.70
N VAL A 85 2.57 30.14 45.25
CA VAL A 85 2.48 28.72 44.86
C VAL A 85 2.05 28.57 43.40
N LEU A 86 1.05 29.32 42.94
CA LEU A 86 0.60 29.29 41.54
C LEU A 86 1.69 29.79 40.58
N SER A 87 2.44 30.82 40.96
CA SER A 87 3.57 31.31 40.16
C SER A 87 4.70 30.28 40.07
N LEU A 88 5.00 29.61 41.19
CA LEU A 88 5.93 28.48 41.20
C LEU A 88 5.43 27.31 40.34
N GLN A 89 4.11 27.05 40.37
CA GLN A 89 3.47 25.99 39.60
C GLN A 89 3.71 26.15 38.10
N ALA A 90 3.49 27.36 37.59
CA ALA A 90 3.76 27.69 36.18
C ALA A 90 5.25 27.52 35.83
N SER A 91 6.15 27.93 36.73
CA SER A 91 7.60 27.86 36.51
C SER A 91 8.14 26.43 36.45
N TYR A 92 7.67 25.51 37.30
CA TYR A 92 8.11 24.10 37.27
C TYR A 92 7.42 23.29 36.16
N ALA A 93 6.28 23.75 35.64
CA ALA A 93 5.59 23.08 34.55
C ALA A 93 6.44 23.08 33.26
N ALA A 94 7.11 24.20 32.94
CA ALA A 94 7.93 24.33 31.74
C ALA A 94 9.02 23.23 31.59
N PRO A 95 9.89 22.96 32.58
CA PRO A 95 10.90 21.90 32.46
C PRO A 95 10.31 20.49 32.41
N LEU A 96 9.18 20.23 33.07
CA LEU A 96 8.50 18.93 32.97
C LEU A 96 7.89 18.71 31.58
N ILE A 97 7.31 19.75 31.01
CA ILE A 97 6.75 19.72 29.65
C ILE A 97 7.88 19.45 28.64
N LEU A 98 9.03 20.11 28.77
CA LEU A 98 10.19 19.87 27.90
C LEU A 98 10.69 18.41 27.97
N LEU A 99 10.71 17.81 29.17
CA LEU A 99 11.07 16.40 29.32
C LEU A 99 10.03 15.44 28.73
N ALA A 100 8.74 15.79 28.81
CA ALA A 100 7.67 15.03 28.19
C ALA A 100 7.72 15.12 26.66
N GLN A 101 7.99 16.31 26.13
CA GLN A 101 8.14 16.58 24.69
C GLN A 101 9.32 15.82 24.09
N ASN A 102 10.51 15.86 24.71
CA ASN A 102 11.66 15.08 24.24
C ASN A 102 11.35 13.58 24.09
N ARG A 103 10.55 13.01 25.00
CA ARG A 103 10.11 11.61 24.93
C ARG A 103 9.04 11.34 23.88
N GLN A 104 8.27 12.35 23.49
CA GLN A 104 7.28 12.27 22.43
C GLN A 104 8.02 12.35 21.08
N ASP A 105 8.90 13.32 20.92
CA ASP A 105 9.73 13.52 19.73
C ASP A 105 10.60 12.28 19.42
N ASP A 106 11.18 11.66 20.45
CA ASP A 106 11.91 10.39 20.31
C ASP A 106 11.03 9.25 19.76
N ARG A 107 9.78 9.17 20.20
CA ARG A 107 8.81 8.16 19.74
C ARG A 107 8.36 8.45 18.31
N ASP A 108 8.04 9.71 18.04
CA ASP A 108 7.60 10.17 16.72
C ASP A 108 8.70 9.96 15.68
N ARG A 109 9.97 10.21 16.04
CA ARG A 109 11.13 9.92 15.19
C ARG A 109 11.24 8.43 14.85
N VAL A 110 11.06 7.54 15.82
CA VAL A 110 11.09 6.09 15.58
C VAL A 110 9.93 5.65 14.68
N GLN A 111 8.74 6.23 14.88
CA GLN A 111 7.58 5.92 14.05
C GLN A 111 7.78 6.38 12.60
N ILE A 112 8.31 7.58 12.38
CA ILE A 112 8.64 8.10 11.04
C ILE A 112 9.65 7.19 10.32
N GLU A 113 10.69 6.73 11.02
CA GLU A 113 11.69 5.83 10.43
C GLU A 113 11.08 4.47 10.03
N GLN A 114 10.19 3.91 10.87
CA GLN A 114 9.49 2.68 10.54
C GLN A 114 8.54 2.84 9.36
N ASP A 115 7.81 3.95 9.29
CA ASP A 115 6.90 4.23 8.18
C ASP A 115 7.66 4.44 6.88
N ARG A 116 8.84 5.08 6.93
CA ARG A 116 9.74 5.18 5.77
C ARG A 116 10.18 3.81 5.27
N GLN A 117 10.64 2.93 6.16
CA GLN A 117 11.05 1.57 5.79
C GLN A 117 9.89 0.74 5.24
N ARG A 118 8.68 0.93 5.77
CA ARG A 118 7.46 0.28 5.24
C ARG A 118 7.12 0.81 3.85
N ALA A 119 7.21 2.11 3.62
CA ALA A 119 6.98 2.72 2.31
C ALA A 119 7.97 2.20 1.26
N GLU A 120 9.26 2.09 1.60
CA GLU A 120 10.29 1.51 0.72
C GLU A 120 9.99 0.04 0.36
N ARG A 121 9.55 -0.77 1.34
CA ARG A 121 9.12 -2.16 1.09
C ARG A 121 7.88 -2.25 0.23
N ASN A 122 6.86 -1.41 0.49
CA ASN A 122 5.64 -1.37 -0.30
C ASN A 122 5.92 -0.96 -1.76
N LEU A 123 6.85 -0.03 -1.98
CA LEU A 123 7.30 0.32 -3.33
C LEU A 123 7.94 -0.87 -4.04
N ALA A 124 8.86 -1.58 -3.37
CA ALA A 124 9.50 -2.77 -3.91
C ALA A 124 8.50 -3.89 -4.23
N ASP A 125 7.54 -4.15 -3.34
CA ASP A 125 6.48 -5.15 -3.56
C ASP A 125 5.57 -4.76 -4.74
N THR A 126 5.26 -3.46 -4.88
CA THR A 126 4.47 -2.95 -6.01
C THR A 126 5.23 -3.09 -7.33
N GLU A 127 6.53 -2.78 -7.35
CA GLU A 127 7.37 -3.00 -8.53
C GLU A 127 7.48 -4.49 -8.89
N TYR A 128 7.58 -5.37 -7.90
CA TYR A 128 7.59 -6.80 -8.11
C TYR A 128 6.28 -7.28 -8.73
N LEU A 129 5.14 -6.90 -8.14
CA LEU A 129 3.81 -7.23 -8.67
C LEU A 129 3.63 -6.67 -10.09
N ALA A 130 4.10 -5.45 -10.37
CA ALA A 130 4.02 -4.88 -11.72
C ALA A 130 4.80 -5.72 -12.75
N ARG A 131 6.00 -6.20 -12.40
CA ARG A 131 6.79 -7.08 -13.30
C ARG A 131 6.12 -8.44 -13.49
N GLU A 132 5.61 -9.03 -12.43
CA GLU A 132 4.86 -10.30 -12.49
C GLU A 132 3.60 -10.16 -13.36
N ILE A 133 2.85 -9.06 -13.24
CA ILE A 133 1.67 -8.79 -14.08
C ILE A 133 2.06 -8.63 -15.55
N VAL A 134 3.18 -7.97 -15.85
CA VAL A 134 3.67 -7.82 -17.23
C VAL A 134 4.07 -9.19 -17.81
N ALA A 135 4.80 -10.00 -17.04
CA ALA A 135 5.17 -11.36 -17.45
C ALA A 135 3.93 -12.24 -17.69
N LEU A 136 2.96 -12.20 -16.78
CA LEU A 136 1.69 -12.91 -16.93
C LEU A 136 0.92 -12.45 -18.17
N ARG A 137 0.85 -11.13 -18.42
CA ARG A 137 0.18 -10.56 -19.60
C ARG A 137 0.82 -11.04 -20.90
N MET A 138 2.15 -11.11 -20.96
CA MET A 138 2.84 -11.62 -22.15
C MET A 138 2.53 -13.11 -22.37
N ALA A 139 2.61 -13.93 -21.33
CA ALA A 139 2.26 -15.36 -21.43
C ALA A 139 0.80 -15.57 -21.90
N VAL A 140 -0.16 -14.80 -21.39
CA VAL A 140 -1.56 -14.86 -21.83
C VAL A 140 -1.72 -14.43 -23.29
N ARG A 141 -0.97 -13.41 -23.72
CA ARG A 141 -1.00 -12.94 -25.12
C ARG A 141 -0.44 -13.99 -26.07
N ASP A 142 0.70 -14.60 -25.75
CA ASP A 142 1.33 -15.63 -26.57
C ASP A 142 0.40 -16.85 -26.74
N LEU A 143 -0.27 -17.27 -25.65
CA LEU A 143 -1.29 -18.32 -25.69
C LEU A 143 -2.48 -17.96 -26.59
N THR A 144 -2.91 -16.70 -26.57
CA THR A 144 -4.02 -16.21 -27.41
C THR A 144 -3.63 -16.21 -28.88
N ASP A 145 -2.42 -15.75 -29.21
CA ASP A 145 -1.90 -15.71 -30.58
C ASP A 145 -1.75 -17.13 -31.17
N GLU A 146 -1.31 -18.11 -30.37
CA GLU A 146 -1.21 -19.52 -30.78
C GLU A 146 -2.60 -20.12 -31.11
N VAL A 147 -3.61 -19.86 -30.28
CA VAL A 147 -4.99 -20.35 -30.50
C VAL A 147 -5.59 -19.74 -31.77
N ILE A 148 -5.47 -18.42 -31.95
CA ILE A 148 -5.95 -17.74 -33.16
C ILE A 148 -5.28 -18.32 -34.41
N THR A 149 -3.96 -18.55 -34.36
CA THR A 149 -3.20 -19.13 -35.47
C THR A 149 -3.72 -20.53 -35.82
N LYS A 150 -3.93 -21.40 -34.81
CA LYS A 150 -4.47 -22.75 -35.02
C LYS A 150 -5.88 -22.73 -35.62
N ASP A 151 -6.76 -21.85 -35.14
CA ASP A 151 -8.12 -21.74 -35.66
C ASP A 151 -8.12 -21.26 -37.12
N THR A 152 -7.23 -20.34 -37.46
CA THR A 152 -7.05 -19.84 -38.83
C THR A 152 -6.52 -20.93 -39.75
N LEU A 153 -5.46 -21.64 -39.33
CA LEU A 153 -4.91 -22.79 -40.07
C LEU A 153 -5.97 -23.88 -40.27
N ARG A 154 -6.80 -24.14 -39.25
CA ARG A 154 -7.87 -25.12 -39.33
C ARG A 154 -8.99 -24.67 -40.28
N ALA A 155 -9.30 -23.38 -40.33
CA ALA A 155 -10.26 -22.83 -41.27
C ALA A 155 -9.78 -22.95 -42.73
N GLU A 156 -8.52 -22.60 -43.00
CA GLU A 156 -7.90 -22.75 -44.32
C GLU A 156 -7.83 -24.22 -44.76
N LEU A 157 -7.43 -25.13 -43.86
CA LEU A 157 -7.43 -26.57 -44.15
C LEU A 157 -8.81 -27.11 -44.49
N ARG A 158 -9.87 -26.69 -43.77
CA ARG A 158 -11.25 -27.07 -44.09
C ARG A 158 -11.69 -26.52 -45.44
N ALA A 159 -11.41 -25.25 -45.72
CA ALA A 159 -11.75 -24.63 -46.99
C ALA A 159 -11.05 -25.30 -48.19
N ALA A 160 -9.79 -25.74 -48.01
CA ALA A 160 -9.06 -26.47 -49.04
C ALA A 160 -9.63 -27.88 -49.29
N LEU A 161 -10.00 -28.61 -48.23
CA LEU A 161 -10.66 -29.91 -48.34
C LEU A 161 -12.01 -29.80 -49.06
N GLU A 162 -12.83 -28.80 -48.70
CA GLU A 162 -14.15 -28.61 -49.28
C GLU A 162 -14.11 -28.29 -50.79
N ARG A 163 -13.03 -27.64 -51.27
CA ARG A 163 -12.80 -27.45 -52.71
C ARG A 163 -12.51 -28.75 -53.45
N LEU A 164 -11.75 -29.67 -52.83
CA LEU A 164 -11.44 -30.96 -53.43
C LEU A 164 -12.68 -31.85 -53.51
N ASP A 165 -13.48 -31.90 -52.44
CA ASP A 165 -14.74 -32.64 -52.43
C ASP A 165 -15.71 -32.10 -53.50
N ALA A 166 -15.77 -30.78 -53.70
CA ALA A 166 -16.61 -30.17 -54.74
C ALA A 166 -16.18 -30.51 -56.18
N ASP A 167 -14.88 -30.71 -56.43
CA ASP A 167 -14.35 -31.12 -57.74
C ASP A 167 -14.62 -32.61 -58.04
N ASP A 168 -14.60 -33.48 -57.02
CA ASP A 168 -14.92 -34.91 -57.17
C ASP A 168 -16.43 -35.17 -57.35
N ASP A 169 -17.30 -34.32 -56.78
CA ASP A 169 -18.76 -34.37 -56.92
C ASP A 169 -19.30 -33.67 -58.19
N ALA A 170 -18.44 -33.05 -59.02
CA ALA A 170 -18.84 -32.49 -60.31
C ALA A 170 -19.35 -33.61 -61.24
N PRO A 171 -20.63 -33.59 -61.67
CA PRO A 171 -21.22 -34.73 -62.37
C PRO A 171 -20.57 -34.91 -63.74
N ARG A 172 -20.21 -36.16 -64.05
CA ARG A 172 -19.87 -36.65 -65.41
C ARG A 172 -21.09 -36.62 -66.34
N ALA A 173 -21.78 -35.49 -66.42
CA ALA A 173 -22.86 -35.24 -67.35
C ALA A 173 -22.31 -34.45 -68.53
N GLU A 174 -22.00 -35.18 -69.60
CA GLU A 174 -22.11 -34.79 -71.02
C GLU A 174 -20.99 -35.43 -71.87
N SER A 175 -21.11 -36.74 -72.08
CA SER A 175 -20.50 -37.40 -73.23
C SER A 175 -21.57 -38.18 -73.98
N GLY A 176 -22.32 -37.51 -74.86
CA GLY A 176 -23.16 -38.21 -75.82
C GLY A 176 -24.26 -37.41 -76.49
N ARG A 177 -23.93 -36.61 -77.51
CA ARG A 177 -24.59 -36.70 -78.83
C ARG A 177 -23.86 -35.87 -79.88
N ALA A 178 -23.36 -36.54 -80.91
CA ALA A 178 -23.16 -35.94 -82.23
C ALA A 178 -24.53 -35.58 -82.82
N ASP A 179 -24.67 -34.42 -83.46
CA ASP A 179 -24.85 -34.35 -84.92
C ASP A 179 -24.87 -32.88 -85.40
N ALA A 180 -24.20 -32.61 -86.51
CA ALA A 180 -24.32 -31.34 -87.24
C ALA A 180 -25.48 -31.45 -88.25
N PRO A 181 -26.02 -30.34 -88.78
CA PRO A 181 -25.43 -29.88 -90.04
C PRO A 181 -25.39 -28.35 -90.26
N ARG A 182 -24.44 -28.01 -91.14
CA ARG A 182 -24.19 -26.78 -91.91
C ARG A 182 -25.41 -25.90 -92.21
N GLY A 183 -25.22 -24.59 -92.16
CA GLY A 183 -26.14 -23.65 -92.82
C GLY A 183 -25.79 -22.17 -92.68
N ASP A 184 -24.99 -21.70 -93.64
CA ASP A 184 -25.17 -20.44 -94.37
C ASP A 184 -24.50 -19.13 -93.89
N LEU A 185 -23.86 -18.51 -94.87
CA LEU A 185 -23.25 -17.19 -94.81
C LEU A 185 -24.35 -16.12 -94.80
N ARG A 186 -24.22 -15.08 -93.96
CA ARG A 186 -24.55 -13.71 -94.41
C ARG A 186 -23.93 -12.59 -93.57
N ARG A 187 -22.90 -12.00 -94.18
CA ARG A 187 -22.56 -10.57 -94.27
C ARG A 187 -23.64 -9.60 -93.74
N GLY A 188 -23.23 -8.71 -92.85
CA GLY A 188 -23.99 -7.50 -92.48
C GLY A 188 -23.16 -6.55 -91.61
N THR A 189 -22.62 -5.51 -92.24
CA THR A 189 -21.94 -4.35 -91.66
C THR A 189 -22.91 -3.46 -90.88
N HIS A 190 -22.57 -2.96 -89.69
CA HIS A 190 -22.86 -1.56 -89.28
C HIS A 190 -22.19 -1.17 -87.95
N THR A 191 -21.27 -0.20 -88.04
CA THR A 191 -21.15 1.07 -87.28
C THR A 191 -21.33 1.09 -85.74
N GLU A 192 -20.20 1.36 -85.08
CA GLU A 192 -19.91 2.18 -83.86
C GLU A 192 -20.77 3.49 -83.73
N PRO A 193 -20.80 4.34 -82.64
CA PRO A 193 -20.24 4.31 -81.26
C PRO A 193 -21.20 4.70 -80.08
N ALA A 194 -20.62 4.67 -78.87
CA ALA A 194 -20.73 5.64 -77.75
C ALA A 194 -21.94 5.67 -76.80
N ARG A 195 -21.64 5.48 -75.49
CA ARG A 195 -21.50 6.58 -74.49
C ARG A 195 -21.09 6.05 -73.10
N PRO A 196 -20.28 6.80 -72.32
CA PRO A 196 -20.07 6.58 -70.89
C PRO A 196 -20.80 7.63 -70.03
N GLY A 197 -21.02 7.31 -68.75
CA GLY A 197 -21.53 8.19 -67.69
C GLY A 197 -22.39 7.39 -66.71
N SER A 198 -22.24 7.46 -65.39
CA SER A 198 -21.55 8.40 -64.50
C SER A 198 -21.30 7.67 -63.17
#